data_AF-A0A7L2IR42-F1
#
_entry.id   AF-A0A7L2IR42-F1
#
_cell.length_a   1.000
_cell.length_b   1.000
_cell.length_c   1.000
_cell.angle_alpha   90.00
_cell.angle_beta   90.00
_cell.angle_gamma   90.00
#
_symmetry.space_group_name_H-M   'P 1'
#
loop_
_entity.id
_entity.type
_entity.pdbx_description
1 polymer ?
#
loop_
_entity_poly.entity_id
_entity_poly.type
_entity_poly.pdbx_seq_one_letter_code
_entity_poly.pdbx_strand_id
1 'polypeptide(L)'
;PPRSCEDYWWEWKHCRALRHAFHHYYAHGELPICDRWRDDYEACRAWEKGHSATAQVLERARVMEKQKYAPVWALRKKPPPDWYLPLDQDKPN
;
A
#
# COMPACT_ATOMS: atom_id res chain seq x y z
N PRO A 1 -8.58 7.23 -8.49
CA PRO A 1 -8.75 6.53 -9.80
C PRO A 1 -8.52 5.04 -9.58
N PRO A 2 -9.33 4.13 -10.16
CA PRO A 2 -9.04 2.70 -10.08
C PRO A 2 -7.69 2.43 -10.77
N ARG A 3 -6.83 1.61 -10.15
CA ARG A 3 -5.58 1.17 -10.77
C ARG A 3 -5.88 0.39 -12.05
N SER A 4 -4.99 0.49 -13.04
CA SER A 4 -5.12 -0.28 -14.27
C SER A 4 -4.79 -1.75 -14.00
N CYS A 5 -5.32 -2.67 -14.81
CA CYS A 5 -4.96 -4.08 -14.68
C CYS A 5 -3.45 -4.30 -14.92
N GLU A 6 -2.79 -3.48 -15.75
CA GLU A 6 -1.34 -3.58 -15.96
C GLU A 6 -0.51 -3.26 -14.71
N ASP A 7 -1.01 -2.38 -13.84
CA ASP A 7 -0.31 -2.06 -12.58
C ASP A 7 -0.18 -3.31 -11.71
N TYR A 8 -1.24 -4.13 -11.58
CA TYR A 8 -1.19 -5.39 -10.84
C TYR A 8 -0.18 -6.38 -11.40
N TRP A 9 -0.03 -6.41 -12.73
CA TRP A 9 0.96 -7.25 -13.40
C TRP A 9 2.40 -6.82 -13.10
N TRP A 10 2.66 -5.50 -13.13
CA TRP A 10 3.96 -4.95 -12.77
C TRP A 10 4.31 -5.19 -11.31
N GLU A 11 3.35 -5.05 -10.40
CA GLU A 11 3.53 -5.33 -8.97
C GLU A 11 3.83 -6.81 -8.72
N TRP A 12 3.14 -7.72 -9.41
CA TRP A 12 3.44 -9.15 -9.33
C TRP A 12 4.87 -9.47 -9.79
N LYS A 13 5.30 -8.90 -10.93
CA LYS A 13 6.68 -9.04 -11.40
C LYS A 13 7.69 -8.47 -10.42
N HIS A 14 7.39 -7.32 -9.81
CA HIS A 14 8.25 -6.70 -8.82
C HIS A 14 8.36 -7.56 -7.56
N CYS A 15 7.23 -8.07 -7.06
CA CYS A 15 7.18 -8.93 -5.89
C CYS A 15 8.06 -10.18 -6.05
N ARG A 16 8.06 -10.79 -7.25
CA ARG A 16 8.88 -11.95 -7.59
C ARG A 16 10.34 -11.63 -7.91
N ALA A 17 10.71 -10.36 -8.03
CA ALA A 17 12.08 -9.98 -8.34
C ALA A 17 13.03 -10.41 -7.21
N LEU A 18 14.19 -10.96 -7.58
CA LEU A 18 15.20 -11.44 -6.62
C LEU A 18 15.61 -10.37 -5.61
N ARG A 19 15.73 -9.11 -6.05
CA ARG A 19 16.04 -7.98 -5.17
C ARG A 19 14.97 -7.77 -4.10
N HIS A 20 13.69 -7.82 -4.49
CA HIS A 20 12.58 -7.69 -3.56
C HIS A 20 12.55 -8.86 -2.57
N ALA A 21 12.70 -10.09 -3.08
CA ALA A 21 12.77 -11.29 -2.23
C ALA A 21 13.93 -11.23 -1.21
N PHE A 22 15.12 -10.78 -1.63
CA PHE A 22 16.26 -10.62 -0.74
C PHE A 22 15.99 -9.59 0.36
N HIS A 23 15.49 -8.40 0.01
CA HIS A 23 15.17 -7.38 1.00
C HIS A 23 14.08 -7.82 1.98
N HIS A 24 13.04 -8.48 1.47
CA HIS A 24 11.95 -9.00 2.30
C HIS A 24 12.44 -10.09 3.25
N TYR A 25 13.27 -11.01 2.77
CA TYR A 25 13.87 -12.04 3.61
C TYR A 25 14.81 -11.45 4.67
N TYR A 26 15.61 -10.44 4.32
CA TYR A 26 16.47 -9.76 5.29
C TYR A 26 15.67 -9.03 6.39
N ALA A 27 14.55 -8.41 6.03
CA ALA A 27 13.75 -7.63 6.98
C ALA A 27 12.81 -8.49 7.84
N HIS A 28 12.26 -9.57 7.28
CA HIS A 28 11.18 -10.35 7.91
C HIS A 28 11.51 -11.83 8.13
N GLY A 29 12.62 -12.34 7.58
CA GLY A 29 12.98 -13.76 7.68
C GLY A 29 12.16 -14.70 6.80
N GLU A 30 11.22 -14.16 6.02
CA GLU A 30 10.28 -14.92 5.19
C GLU A 30 10.35 -14.47 3.73
N LEU A 31 10.00 -15.36 2.81
CA LEU A 31 9.84 -15.00 1.41
C LEU A 31 8.48 -14.30 1.19
N PRO A 32 8.41 -13.29 0.30
CA PRO A 32 7.18 -12.57 0.06
C PRO A 32 6.15 -13.47 -0.64
N ILE A 33 4.91 -13.46 -0.16
CA ILE A 33 3.78 -14.16 -0.78
C ILE A 33 3.22 -13.30 -1.91
N CYS A 34 3.54 -13.66 -3.16
CA CYS A 34 3.16 -12.87 -4.34
C CYS A 34 1.85 -13.31 -4.99
N ASP A 35 1.23 -14.41 -4.56
CA ASP A 35 0.04 -14.99 -5.20
C ASP A 35 -1.13 -14.01 -5.23
N ARG A 36 -1.29 -13.20 -4.18
CA ARG A 36 -2.36 -12.19 -4.11
C ARG A 36 -2.33 -11.22 -5.29
N TRP A 37 -1.14 -10.80 -5.74
CA TRP A 37 -1.02 -9.91 -6.90
C TRP A 37 -1.42 -10.58 -8.21
N ARG A 38 -1.17 -11.89 -8.36
CA ARG A 38 -1.61 -12.66 -9.52
C ARG A 38 -3.13 -12.80 -9.52
N ASP A 39 -3.70 -13.16 -8.38
CA ASP A 39 -5.14 -13.37 -8.25
C ASP A 39 -5.90 -12.05 -8.49
N ASP A 40 -5.38 -10.92 -7.97
CA ASP A 40 -5.92 -9.58 -8.22
C ASP A 40 -5.82 -9.20 -9.73
N TYR A 41 -4.72 -9.54 -10.40
CA TYR A 41 -4.57 -9.33 -11.85
C TYR A 41 -5.58 -10.15 -12.66
N GLU A 42 -5.74 -11.43 -12.34
CA GLU A 42 -6.70 -12.32 -13.01
C GLU A 42 -8.14 -11.86 -12.81
N ALA A 43 -8.49 -11.45 -11.58
CA ALA A 43 -9.79 -10.87 -11.27
C ALA A 43 -10.03 -9.57 -12.08
N CYS A 44 -9.01 -8.71 -12.19
CA CYS A 44 -9.08 -7.48 -12.98
C CYS A 44 -9.27 -7.77 -14.48
N ARG A 45 -8.55 -8.75 -15.04
CA ARG A 45 -8.69 -9.13 -16.45
C ARG A 45 -10.01 -9.83 -16.76
N ALA A 46 -10.53 -10.62 -15.83
CA ALA A 46 -11.86 -11.20 -15.94
C ALA A 46 -12.94 -10.10 -15.91
N TRP A 47 -12.75 -9.05 -15.09
CA TRP A 47 -13.59 -7.87 -15.04
C TRP A 47 -13.62 -7.12 -16.39
N GLU A 48 -12.45 -6.82 -16.98
CA GLU A 48 -12.36 -6.13 -18.28
C GLU A 48 -13.05 -6.92 -19.40
N LYS A 49 -12.92 -8.25 -19.40
CA LYS A 49 -13.52 -9.11 -20.42
C LYS A 49 -15.02 -9.31 -20.22
N GLY A 50 -15.49 -9.32 -18.97
CA GLY A 50 -16.86 -9.69 -18.61
C GLY A 50 -17.80 -8.52 -18.31
N HIS A 51 -17.32 -7.27 -18.25
CA HIS A 51 -18.08 -6.10 -17.73
C HIS A 51 -18.70 -6.34 -16.34
N SER A 52 -18.21 -7.30 -15.56
CA SER A 52 -18.88 -7.74 -14.32
C SER A 52 -18.59 -6.78 -13.17
N ALA A 53 -19.59 -6.22 -12.50
CA ALA A 53 -19.40 -5.13 -11.52
C ALA A 53 -18.62 -5.52 -10.22
N THR A 54 -18.26 -6.79 -10.02
CA THR A 54 -17.86 -7.33 -8.70
C THR A 54 -16.44 -6.98 -8.26
N ALA A 55 -15.44 -7.02 -9.14
CA ALA A 55 -14.05 -6.71 -8.78
C ALA A 55 -13.86 -5.23 -8.39
N GLN A 56 -14.57 -4.34 -9.08
CA GLN A 56 -14.56 -2.90 -8.77
C GLN A 56 -15.20 -2.61 -7.41
N VAL A 57 -16.20 -3.40 -7.01
CA VAL A 57 -16.84 -3.30 -5.69
C VAL A 57 -15.87 -3.76 -4.59
N LEU A 58 -15.08 -4.80 -4.82
CA LEU A 58 -14.09 -5.28 -3.84
C LEU A 58 -12.98 -4.23 -3.61
N GLU A 59 -12.43 -3.65 -4.68
CA GLU A 59 -11.41 -2.60 -4.55
C GLU A 59 -11.98 -1.34 -3.91
N ARG A 60 -13.20 -0.94 -4.27
CA ARG A 60 -13.89 0.17 -3.60
C ARG A 60 -14.13 -0.12 -2.11
N ALA A 61 -14.53 -1.34 -1.75
CA ALA A 61 -14.68 -1.74 -0.36
C ALA A 61 -13.35 -1.67 0.40
N ARG A 62 -12.26 -2.12 -0.21
CA ARG A 62 -10.92 -2.06 0.37
C ARG A 62 -10.41 -0.62 0.56
N VAL A 63 -10.69 0.27 -0.40
CA VAL A 63 -10.40 1.71 -0.29
C VAL A 63 -11.24 2.36 0.81
N MET A 64 -12.53 2.03 0.90
CA MET A 64 -13.40 2.54 1.97
C MET A 64 -12.99 2.03 3.35
N GLU A 65 -12.54 0.78 3.47
CA GLU A 65 -12.02 0.23 4.72
C GLU A 65 -10.75 0.97 5.18
N LYS A 66 -9.84 1.29 4.25
CA LYS A 66 -8.67 2.13 4.56
C LYS A 66 -9.03 3.55 5.01
N GLN A 67 -10.14 4.09 4.50
CA GLN A 67 -10.67 5.40 4.90
C GLN A 67 -11.47 5.38 6.21
N LYS A 68 -11.75 4.20 6.78
CA LYS A 68 -12.53 4.05 8.01
C LYS A 68 -11.82 4.65 9.23
N TYR A 69 -10.50 4.70 9.21
CA TYR A 69 -9.71 5.29 10.28
C TYR A 69 -9.56 6.79 10.06
N ALA A 70 -10.13 7.58 10.98
CA ALA A 70 -9.88 9.02 11.00
C ALA A 70 -8.37 9.26 11.18
N PRO A 71 -7.77 10.18 10.40
CA PRO A 71 -6.35 10.46 10.53
C PRO A 71 -6.07 10.96 11.95
N VAL A 72 -5.24 10.23 12.70
CA VAL A 72 -4.83 10.61 14.06
C VAL A 72 -4.12 11.96 14.04
N TRP A 73 -3.46 12.29 12.92
CA TRP A 73 -2.73 13.54 12.73
C TRP A 73 -3.35 14.41 11.64
N ALA A 74 -3.57 15.68 11.95
CA ALA A 74 -3.98 16.67 10.96
C ALA A 74 -2.80 17.07 10.05
N LEU A 75 -3.08 17.29 8.76
CA LEU A 75 -2.11 17.85 7.81
C LEU A 75 -1.66 19.24 8.26
N ARG A 76 -0.37 19.36 8.59
CA ARG A 76 0.23 20.64 8.99
C ARG A 76 0.40 21.55 7.77
N LYS A 77 -0.03 22.81 7.88
CA LYS A 77 0.13 23.82 6.81
C LYS A 77 1.50 24.51 6.85
N LYS A 78 2.14 24.56 8.02
CA LYS A 78 3.45 25.16 8.26
C LYS A 78 4.19 24.35 9.32
N PRO A 79 5.53 24.29 9.27
CA PRO A 79 6.30 23.71 10.35
C PRO A 79 6.06 24.48 11.66
N PRO A 80 6.16 23.83 12.83
CA PRO A 80 6.19 24.50 14.12
C PRO A 80 7.26 25.61 14.13
N PRO A 81 7.00 26.78 14.74
CA PRO A 81 7.97 27.89 14.73
C PRO A 81 9.33 27.54 15.35
N ASP A 82 9.33 26.59 16.26
CA ASP A 82 10.41 26.16 17.14
C ASP A 82 11.07 24.84 16.69
N TRP A 83 10.75 24.36 15.48
CA TRP A 83 11.26 23.08 14.96
C TRP A 83 12.80 23.01 14.87
N TYR A 84 13.47 24.17 14.80
CA TYR A 84 14.92 24.29 14.66
C TYR A 84 15.66 24.30 16.00
N LEU A 85 14.93 24.34 17.13
CA LEU A 85 15.57 24.31 18.44
C LEU A 85 16.13 22.91 18.72
N PRO A 86 17.29 22.81 19.41
CA PRO A 86 17.77 21.53 19.90
C PRO A 86 16.70 20.90 20.78
N LEU A 87 16.51 19.58 20.67
CA LEU A 87 15.62 18.85 21.56
C LEU A 87 16.13 19.01 22.99
N ASP A 88 15.31 19.55 23.90
CA ASP A 88 15.59 19.57 25.34
C ASP A 88 15.61 18.13 25.85
N GLN A 89 16.77 17.46 25.80
CA GLN A 89 16.93 16.08 26.29
C GLN A 89 16.84 15.96 27.83
N ASP A 90 16.80 17.09 28.54
CA ASP A 90 16.99 17.17 29.99
C ASP A 90 15.77 17.67 30.79
N LYS A 91 14.55 17.55 30.26
CA LYS A 91 13.34 17.80 31.08
C LYS A 91 12.91 16.50 31.78
N PRO A 92 12.98 16.40 33.13
CA PRO A 92 12.37 15.28 33.83
C PRO A 92 10.85 15.33 33.68
N ASN A 93 10.24 14.16 33.47
CA ASN A 93 8.79 13.93 33.39
C ASN A 93 8.04 14.41 34.64
#